data_AF-A0A2S1LSV9-F1
#
_entry.id   AF-A0A2S1LSV9-F1
#
_cell.length_a   1.000
_cell.length_b   1.000
_cell.length_c   1.000
_cell.angle_alpha   90.00
_cell.angle_beta   90.00
_cell.angle_gamma   90.00
#
_symmetry.space_group_name_H-M   'P 1'
#
loop_
_entity.id
_entity.type
_entity.pdbx_description
1 polymer ?
#
loop_
_entity_poly.entity_id
_entity_poly.type
_entity_poly.pdbx_seq_one_letter_code
_entity_poly.pdbx_strand_id
1 'polypeptide(L)'
;MLILNNEEAKAQSVKVYPTVISGQAQVTAPNNATDGNLTTSATLTANSGVLGVGATTGYIELEYPTTLPANTTSYIKITTQENLLSPLLGGSLGNLLSTVLGTVLIGNQEFSVEAKNGTTTVQLNESSNNGFSTVRSRILVNANNEYFIAITPSLPYNRIRVTNRYLALLGLAQDRTLQVYDAYYISGSSGNDCGIASATAFDGSGLTWISSM
;
A
#
# COMPACT_ATOMS: atom_id res chain seq x y z
N MET A 1 25.40 10.69 48.90
CA MET A 1 24.67 9.64 48.15
C MET A 1 23.83 10.37 47.12
N LEU A 2 24.25 10.36 45.86
CA LEU A 2 23.59 11.05 44.76
C LEU A 2 22.66 10.03 44.09
N ILE A 3 21.34 10.25 44.15
CA ILE A 3 20.37 9.40 43.42
C ILE A 3 20.23 10.02 42.03
N LEU A 4 20.76 9.32 41.01
CA LEU A 4 20.48 9.62 39.61
C LEU A 4 19.19 8.87 39.25
N ASN A 5 18.10 9.61 39.05
CA ASN A 5 16.88 9.06 38.47
C ASN A 5 17.15 8.80 36.98
N ASN A 6 17.45 7.55 36.65
CA ASN A 6 17.59 7.08 35.28
C ASN A 6 16.18 6.77 34.73
N GLU A 7 15.43 7.83 34.38
CA GLU A 7 14.24 7.64 33.53
C GLU A 7 14.71 7.46 32.09
N GLU A 8 14.90 6.20 31.68
CA GLU A 8 14.98 5.88 30.26
C GLU A 8 13.61 6.15 29.64
N ALA A 9 13.44 7.34 29.06
CA ALA A 9 12.33 7.65 28.19
C ALA A 9 12.40 6.72 26.97
N LYS A 10 11.68 5.59 27.03
CA LYS A 10 11.42 4.74 25.86
C LYS A 10 10.57 5.57 24.91
N ALA A 11 11.18 6.12 23.86
CA ALA A 11 10.43 6.77 22.78
C ALA A 11 9.46 5.74 22.18
N GLN A 12 8.16 5.95 22.39
CA GLN A 12 7.14 5.06 21.86
C GLN A 12 6.85 5.44 20.40
N SER A 13 6.94 4.47 19.50
CA SER A 13 6.50 4.62 18.12
C SER A 13 4.98 4.81 18.07
N VAL A 14 4.51 5.94 17.55
CA VAL A 14 3.08 6.28 17.46
C VAL A 14 2.64 6.24 16.00
N LYS A 15 1.59 5.46 15.70
CA LYS A 15 0.92 5.47 14.40
C LYS A 15 0.13 6.75 14.24
N VAL A 16 0.34 7.45 13.14
CA VAL A 16 -0.39 8.66 12.77
C VAL A 16 -1.13 8.39 11.47
N TYR A 17 -2.43 8.61 11.49
CA TYR A 17 -3.37 8.25 10.44
C TYR A 17 -3.78 9.48 9.60
N PRO A 18 -4.16 9.30 8.33
CA PRO A 18 -4.95 10.29 7.61
C PRO A 18 -6.29 10.52 8.33
N THR A 19 -6.85 11.72 8.16
CA THR A 19 -8.11 12.11 8.86
C THR A 19 -9.16 12.64 7.90
N VAL A 20 -8.81 12.76 6.61
CA VAL A 20 -9.68 13.36 5.59
C VAL A 20 -9.68 12.50 4.33
N ILE A 21 -10.87 12.24 3.80
CA ILE A 21 -11.06 11.74 2.43
C ILE A 21 -11.13 12.94 1.50
N SER A 22 -10.06 13.16 0.75
CA SER A 22 -9.89 14.37 -0.05
C SER A 22 -10.29 14.19 -1.53
N GLY A 23 -10.61 12.95 -1.91
CA GLY A 23 -11.18 12.58 -3.20
C GLY A 23 -11.57 11.10 -3.22
N GLN A 24 -12.63 10.76 -3.96
CA GLN A 24 -13.09 9.37 -4.10
C GLN A 24 -13.99 9.16 -5.33
N ALA A 25 -14.06 7.92 -5.81
CA ALA A 25 -15.10 7.45 -6.73
C ALA A 25 -15.29 5.93 -6.60
N GLN A 26 -16.53 5.46 -6.76
CA GLN A 26 -16.90 4.03 -6.64
C GLN A 26 -16.42 3.40 -5.32
N VAL A 27 -16.66 4.11 -4.21
CA VAL A 27 -16.26 3.67 -2.87
C VAL A 27 -17.48 3.49 -1.98
N THR A 28 -17.53 2.35 -1.29
CA THR A 28 -18.48 2.11 -0.19
C THR A 28 -17.77 2.27 1.15
N ALA A 29 -18.46 2.87 2.13
CA ALA A 29 -17.95 3.14 3.48
C ALA A 29 -16.57 3.86 3.52
N PRO A 30 -16.40 4.99 2.80
CA PRO A 30 -15.09 5.64 2.64
C PRO A 30 -14.47 6.10 3.97
N ASN A 31 -15.28 6.50 4.95
CA ASN A 31 -14.79 6.98 6.24
C ASN A 31 -14.06 5.90 7.05
N ASN A 32 -14.30 4.62 6.75
CA ASN A 32 -13.57 3.53 7.38
C ASN A 32 -12.07 3.57 7.02
N ALA A 33 -11.68 4.20 5.92
CA ALA A 33 -10.28 4.31 5.50
C ALA A 33 -9.48 5.42 6.20
N THR A 34 -10.09 6.15 7.13
CA THR A 34 -9.48 7.24 7.90
C THR A 34 -10.03 7.31 9.34
N ASP A 35 -10.50 6.18 9.87
CA ASP A 35 -11.10 6.09 11.21
C ASP A 35 -10.07 5.67 12.29
N GLY A 36 -8.82 5.41 11.90
CA GLY A 36 -7.76 4.93 12.79
C GLY A 36 -7.89 3.44 13.13
N ASN A 37 -8.79 2.70 12.49
CA ASN A 37 -9.08 1.31 12.80
C ASN A 37 -8.74 0.37 11.63
N LEU A 38 -7.66 -0.38 11.80
CA LEU A 38 -7.21 -1.35 10.80
C LEU A 38 -8.10 -2.60 10.67
N THR A 39 -9.28 -2.65 11.29
CA THR A 39 -10.24 -3.76 11.18
C THR A 39 -11.48 -3.42 10.36
N THR A 40 -11.75 -2.14 10.13
CA THR A 40 -12.80 -1.61 9.25
C THR A 40 -12.19 -1.24 7.90
N SER A 41 -12.97 -1.28 6.82
CA SER A 41 -12.45 -0.95 5.48
C SER A 41 -13.43 -0.20 4.61
N ALA A 42 -12.88 0.64 3.73
CA ALA A 42 -13.55 1.16 2.56
C ALA A 42 -13.37 0.17 1.40
N THR A 43 -14.40 0.01 0.57
CA THR A 43 -14.36 -0.90 -0.59
C THR A 43 -14.38 -0.12 -1.89
N LEU A 44 -13.31 -0.22 -2.67
CA LEU A 44 -13.16 0.39 -4.00
C LEU A 44 -13.59 -0.63 -5.06
N THR A 45 -14.62 -0.31 -5.83
CA THR A 45 -15.14 -1.17 -6.90
C THR A 45 -14.67 -0.69 -8.27
N ALA A 46 -14.20 -1.62 -9.10
CA ALA A 46 -13.88 -1.39 -10.50
C ALA A 46 -14.64 -2.38 -11.39
N ASN A 47 -15.12 -1.90 -12.53
CA ASN A 47 -15.85 -2.71 -13.52
C ASN A 47 -15.23 -2.49 -14.90
N SER A 48 -15.11 -3.54 -15.71
CA SER A 48 -14.51 -3.46 -17.06
C SER A 48 -15.49 -2.96 -18.12
N GLY A 49 -16.77 -2.86 -17.77
CA GLY A 49 -17.86 -2.70 -18.72
C GLY A 49 -17.99 -3.87 -19.68
N VAL A 50 -18.81 -3.67 -20.71
CA VAL A 50 -18.92 -4.58 -21.85
C VAL A 50 -18.17 -3.94 -23.01
N LEU A 51 -17.08 -4.57 -23.47
CA LEU A 51 -16.19 -4.01 -24.48
C LEU A 51 -15.68 -2.60 -24.11
N GLY A 52 -15.43 -2.36 -22.81
CA GLY A 52 -14.99 -1.07 -22.28
C GLY A 52 -16.10 -0.02 -22.09
N VAL A 53 -17.31 -0.25 -22.62
CA VAL A 53 -18.45 0.65 -22.40
C VAL A 53 -19.02 0.44 -21.00
N GLY A 54 -19.13 1.52 -20.23
CA GLY A 54 -19.59 1.49 -18.84
C GLY A 54 -18.51 1.05 -17.84
N ALA A 55 -17.24 1.00 -18.26
CA ALA A 55 -16.14 0.72 -17.35
C ALA A 55 -16.04 1.78 -16.24
N THR A 56 -15.77 1.33 -15.01
CA THR A 56 -15.60 2.20 -13.84
C THR A 56 -14.30 1.89 -13.12
N THR A 57 -13.71 2.94 -12.54
CA THR A 57 -12.49 2.85 -11.72
C THR A 57 -12.82 3.32 -10.32
N GLY A 58 -12.44 2.52 -9.33
CA GLY A 58 -12.57 2.88 -7.93
C GLY A 58 -11.30 3.55 -7.42
N TYR A 59 -11.42 4.65 -6.70
CA TYR A 59 -10.27 5.26 -6.03
C TYR A 59 -10.68 5.95 -4.72
N ILE A 60 -9.71 6.04 -3.81
CA ILE A 60 -9.82 6.83 -2.58
C ILE A 60 -8.51 7.60 -2.34
N GLU A 61 -8.60 8.85 -1.91
CA GLU A 61 -7.47 9.72 -1.60
C GLU A 61 -7.49 10.11 -0.12
N LEU A 62 -6.55 9.54 0.64
CA LEU A 62 -6.41 9.71 2.09
C LEU A 62 -5.45 10.87 2.36
N GLU A 63 -5.88 11.85 3.15
CA GLU A 63 -5.11 13.05 3.46
C GLU A 63 -4.69 13.11 4.94
N TYR A 64 -3.38 13.30 5.14
CA TYR A 64 -2.78 13.50 6.45
C TYR A 64 -3.06 14.91 6.98
N PRO A 65 -3.17 15.10 8.32
CA PRO A 65 -3.38 16.41 8.92
C PRO A 65 -2.26 17.42 8.62
N THR A 66 -1.06 16.94 8.28
CA THR A 66 0.11 17.76 7.97
C THR A 66 0.86 17.18 6.77
N THR A 67 1.67 18.01 6.13
CA THR A 67 2.58 17.54 5.08
C THR A 67 3.72 16.75 5.71
N LEU A 68 3.89 15.51 5.25
CA LEU A 68 4.97 14.63 5.67
C LEU A 68 6.25 14.99 4.88
N PRO A 69 7.42 14.98 5.54
CA PRO A 69 8.68 15.21 4.84
C PRO A 69 8.99 14.08 3.86
N ALA A 70 9.90 14.37 2.93
CA ALA A 70 10.45 13.34 2.05
C ALA A 70 11.05 12.17 2.86
N ASN A 71 10.97 10.97 2.29
CA ASN A 71 11.44 9.71 2.86
C ASN A 71 10.68 9.23 4.11
N THR A 72 9.52 9.79 4.42
CA THR A 72 8.58 9.19 5.38
C THR A 72 7.77 8.07 4.73
N THR A 73 7.86 6.86 5.26
CA THR A 73 7.09 5.70 4.78
C THR A 73 5.66 5.74 5.31
N SER A 74 4.69 5.64 4.40
CA SER A 74 3.29 5.30 4.72
C SER A 74 3.05 3.82 4.49
N TYR A 75 2.28 3.20 5.38
CA TYR A 75 1.81 1.82 5.28
C TYR A 75 0.30 1.82 5.08
N ILE A 76 -0.17 1.20 4.00
CA ILE A 76 -1.59 1.14 3.64
C ILE A 76 -2.03 -0.31 3.74
N LYS A 77 -2.94 -0.63 4.67
CA LYS A 77 -3.47 -2.00 4.79
C LYS A 77 -4.52 -2.22 3.70
N ILE A 78 -4.36 -3.32 2.95
CA ILE A 78 -5.26 -3.66 1.85
C ILE A 78 -5.65 -5.14 1.86
N THR A 79 -6.75 -5.47 1.18
CA THR A 79 -7.12 -6.85 0.84
C THR A 79 -7.83 -6.88 -0.50
N THR A 80 -7.57 -7.93 -1.29
CA THR A 80 -8.23 -8.19 -2.57
C THR A 80 -9.23 -9.34 -2.43
N GLN A 81 -10.24 -9.38 -3.30
CA GLN A 81 -11.27 -10.44 -3.29
C GLN A 81 -10.70 -11.84 -3.60
N GLU A 82 -9.67 -11.91 -4.44
CA GLU A 82 -8.93 -13.12 -4.79
C GLU A 82 -7.55 -13.10 -4.10
N ASN A 83 -6.83 -14.23 -4.07
CA ASN A 83 -5.48 -14.32 -3.49
C ASN A 83 -4.40 -13.68 -4.39
N LEU A 84 -4.61 -12.43 -4.79
CA LEU A 84 -3.76 -11.67 -5.71
C LEU A 84 -2.51 -11.10 -5.02
N LEU A 85 -2.50 -11.02 -3.69
CA LEU A 85 -1.43 -10.38 -2.94
C LEU A 85 -0.26 -11.33 -2.63
N SER A 86 -0.52 -12.63 -2.46
CA SER A 86 0.54 -13.62 -2.18
C SER A 86 1.65 -13.63 -3.26
N PRO A 87 1.36 -13.61 -4.58
CA PRO A 87 2.40 -13.58 -5.62
C PRO A 87 3.23 -12.30 -5.65
N LEU A 88 2.70 -11.19 -5.11
CA LEU A 88 3.36 -9.87 -5.09
C LEU A 88 4.40 -9.75 -3.97
N LEU A 89 4.39 -10.64 -2.98
CA LEU A 89 5.31 -10.61 -1.84
C LEU A 89 6.78 -10.90 -2.19
N GLY A 90 7.05 -11.51 -3.34
CA GLY A 90 8.40 -11.94 -3.73
C GLY A 90 8.99 -11.27 -4.96
N GLY A 91 8.47 -10.10 -5.36
CA GLY A 91 8.84 -9.47 -6.63
C GLY A 91 8.58 -10.38 -7.84
N SER A 92 7.78 -11.44 -7.66
CA SER A 92 7.74 -12.60 -8.54
C SER A 92 6.91 -12.40 -9.80
N LEU A 93 6.51 -11.16 -10.11
CA LEU A 93 5.98 -10.85 -11.44
C LEU A 93 7.01 -11.17 -12.53
N GLY A 94 8.32 -11.13 -12.24
CA GLY A 94 9.36 -11.52 -13.21
C GLY A 94 9.24 -12.96 -13.72
N ASN A 95 8.83 -13.91 -12.86
CA ASN A 95 8.62 -15.31 -13.27
C ASN A 95 7.17 -15.60 -13.68
N LEU A 96 6.20 -14.86 -13.12
CA LEU A 96 4.79 -15.05 -13.42
C LEU A 96 4.39 -14.45 -14.78
N LEU A 97 4.95 -13.28 -15.15
CA LEU A 97 4.76 -12.66 -16.49
C LEU A 97 5.53 -13.38 -17.60
N SER A 98 6.52 -14.22 -17.25
CA SER A 98 7.23 -15.08 -18.21
C SER A 98 6.35 -16.25 -18.69
N THR A 99 5.22 -16.52 -18.02
CA THR A 99 4.32 -17.62 -18.38
C THR A 99 2.95 -17.07 -18.77
N VAL A 100 2.31 -17.70 -19.76
CA VAL A 100 0.93 -17.42 -20.22
C VAL A 100 -0.12 -17.49 -19.08
N LEU A 101 0.28 -17.97 -17.89
CA LEU A 101 -0.53 -18.02 -16.67
C LEU A 101 -0.54 -16.70 -15.87
N GLY A 102 0.41 -15.78 -16.06
CA GLY A 102 0.45 -14.52 -15.31
C GLY A 102 -0.67 -13.55 -15.68
N THR A 103 -1.02 -13.47 -16.96
CA THR A 103 -2.19 -12.73 -17.46
C THR A 103 -3.52 -13.33 -16.99
N VAL A 104 -3.54 -14.62 -16.62
CA VAL A 104 -4.74 -15.29 -16.11
C VAL A 104 -4.88 -15.13 -14.59
N LEU A 105 -3.76 -15.09 -13.84
CA LEU A 105 -3.77 -15.13 -12.37
C LEU A 105 -3.93 -13.79 -11.67
N ILE A 106 -3.37 -12.69 -12.21
CA ILE A 106 -3.63 -11.35 -11.65
C ILE A 106 -5.09 -10.92 -11.95
N GLY A 107 -5.76 -11.70 -12.81
CA GLY A 107 -6.99 -11.31 -13.46
C GLY A 107 -6.75 -10.01 -14.22
N ASN A 108 -7.77 -9.50 -14.90
CA ASN A 108 -7.62 -8.18 -15.49
C ASN A 108 -7.60 -7.05 -14.43
N GLN A 109 -7.38 -7.34 -13.14
CA GLN A 109 -7.44 -6.38 -12.05
C GLN A 109 -6.06 -5.79 -11.79
N GLU A 110 -5.98 -4.45 -11.81
CA GLU A 110 -4.79 -3.70 -11.45
C GLU A 110 -5.12 -2.76 -10.30
N PHE A 111 -4.24 -2.69 -9.29
CA PHE A 111 -4.30 -1.63 -8.30
C PHE A 111 -2.99 -0.85 -8.25
N SER A 112 -3.09 0.43 -7.95
CA SER A 112 -1.95 1.35 -7.87
C SER A 112 -2.03 2.24 -6.64
N VAL A 113 -0.87 2.63 -6.12
CA VAL A 113 -0.74 3.68 -5.11
C VAL A 113 0.05 4.86 -5.66
N GLU A 114 -0.38 6.07 -5.31
CA GLU A 114 0.31 7.31 -5.61
C GLU A 114 0.49 8.14 -4.35
N ALA A 115 1.62 8.82 -4.21
CA ALA A 115 1.78 9.86 -3.20
C ALA A 115 1.62 11.24 -3.84
N LYS A 116 0.88 12.13 -3.17
CA LYS A 116 0.55 13.47 -3.67
C LYS A 116 0.83 14.55 -2.63
N ASN A 117 1.12 15.74 -3.11
CA ASN A 117 1.19 16.97 -2.34
C ASN A 117 0.14 17.94 -2.89
N GLY A 118 -1.02 18.00 -2.22
CA GLY A 118 -2.23 18.61 -2.77
C GLY A 118 -2.66 17.90 -4.04
N THR A 119 -2.83 18.66 -5.14
CA THR A 119 -3.21 18.11 -6.45
C THR A 119 -2.04 17.50 -7.23
N THR A 120 -0.80 17.74 -6.80
CA THR A 120 0.42 17.31 -7.52
C THR A 120 0.83 15.91 -7.11
N THR A 121 1.03 15.01 -8.06
CA THR A 121 1.61 13.68 -7.78
C THR A 121 3.13 13.79 -7.65
N VAL A 122 3.65 13.33 -6.51
CA VAL A 122 5.08 13.43 -6.15
C VAL A 122 5.81 12.08 -6.16
N GLN A 123 5.07 10.97 -6.17
CA GLN A 123 5.57 9.65 -6.58
C GLN A 123 4.50 8.99 -7.45
N LEU A 124 4.84 8.76 -8.72
CA LEU A 124 3.94 8.24 -9.73
C LEU A 124 3.94 6.71 -9.77
N ASN A 125 2.74 6.15 -9.88
CA ASN A 125 2.44 4.91 -10.60
C ASN A 125 3.19 3.64 -10.15
N GLU A 126 3.20 3.40 -8.84
CA GLU A 126 3.57 2.09 -8.29
C GLU A 126 2.32 1.21 -8.36
N SER A 127 2.33 0.17 -9.20
CA SER A 127 1.17 -0.68 -9.43
C SER A 127 1.49 -2.17 -9.33
N SER A 128 0.43 -2.95 -9.17
CA SER A 128 0.48 -4.42 -9.15
C SER A 128 1.07 -5.00 -10.44
N ASN A 129 0.99 -4.30 -11.58
CA ASN A 129 1.57 -4.73 -12.85
C ASN A 129 3.10 -4.63 -12.88
N ASN A 130 3.68 -3.74 -12.08
CA ASN A 130 5.14 -3.61 -11.91
C ASN A 130 5.61 -4.32 -10.62
N GLY A 131 4.69 -5.01 -9.94
CA GLY A 131 4.94 -5.81 -8.75
C GLY A 131 5.38 -5.02 -7.53
N PHE A 132 5.23 -3.69 -7.52
CA PHE A 132 5.83 -2.81 -6.49
C PHE A 132 7.33 -3.15 -6.30
N SER A 133 8.08 -3.20 -7.40
CA SER A 133 9.47 -3.66 -7.43
C SER A 133 10.51 -2.55 -7.19
N THR A 134 10.07 -1.32 -6.91
CA THR A 134 10.99 -0.21 -6.61
C THR A 134 11.40 -0.24 -5.14
N VAL A 135 12.60 0.25 -4.80
CA VAL A 135 13.03 0.33 -3.38
C VAL A 135 12.05 1.16 -2.52
N ARG A 136 11.27 2.04 -3.16
CA ARG A 136 10.36 3.02 -2.55
C ARG A 136 8.90 2.61 -2.53
N SER A 137 8.54 1.43 -3.06
CA SER A 137 7.24 0.84 -2.82
C SER A 137 7.33 -0.67 -2.78
N ARG A 138 6.61 -1.34 -1.87
CA ARG A 138 6.63 -2.80 -1.78
C ARG A 138 5.36 -3.32 -1.12
N ILE A 139 4.98 -4.56 -1.43
CA ILE A 139 3.99 -5.29 -0.66
C ILE A 139 4.67 -5.96 0.53
N LEU A 140 4.08 -5.79 1.70
CA LEU A 140 4.49 -6.39 2.96
C LEU A 140 3.37 -7.31 3.46
N VAL A 141 3.73 -8.39 4.15
CA VAL A 141 2.80 -9.23 4.90
C VAL A 141 3.26 -9.34 6.34
N ASN A 142 2.40 -9.08 7.32
CA ASN A 142 2.77 -9.22 8.72
C ASN A 142 2.57 -10.67 9.23
N ALA A 143 2.91 -10.92 10.50
CA ALA A 143 2.75 -12.24 11.13
C ALA A 143 1.30 -12.75 11.21
N ASN A 144 0.30 -11.88 11.02
CA ASN A 144 -1.12 -12.22 10.99
C ASN A 144 -1.65 -12.46 9.56
N ASN A 145 -0.76 -12.53 8.56
CA ASN A 145 -1.10 -12.60 7.13
C ASN A 145 -1.89 -11.39 6.60
N GLU A 146 -1.71 -10.22 7.23
CA GLU A 146 -2.30 -8.97 6.75
C GLU A 146 -1.33 -8.27 5.80
N TYR A 147 -1.87 -7.81 4.67
CA TYR A 147 -1.09 -7.21 3.59
C TYR A 147 -1.07 -5.70 3.68
N PHE A 148 0.10 -5.11 3.44
CA PHE A 148 0.32 -3.68 3.41
C PHE A 148 1.05 -3.28 2.14
N ILE A 149 0.67 -2.15 1.55
CA ILE A 149 1.54 -1.42 0.64
C ILE A 149 2.39 -0.47 1.49
N ALA A 150 3.71 -0.58 1.42
CA ALA A 150 4.61 0.46 1.93
C ALA A 150 4.99 1.39 0.78
N ILE A 151 4.92 2.71 0.99
CA ILE A 151 5.34 3.73 0.02
C ILE A 151 6.21 4.79 0.70
N THR A 152 7.37 5.11 0.10
CA THR A 152 8.38 6.04 0.65
C THR A 152 8.76 7.12 -0.39
N PRO A 153 7.96 8.19 -0.51
CA PRO A 153 8.19 9.27 -1.48
C PRO A 153 9.53 9.97 -1.28
N SER A 154 10.20 10.34 -2.37
CA SER A 154 11.46 11.13 -2.34
C SER A 154 11.22 12.64 -2.16
N LEU A 155 9.95 13.06 -2.15
CA LEU A 155 9.51 14.44 -2.00
C LEU A 155 8.44 14.53 -0.90
N PRO A 156 8.23 15.71 -0.29
CA PRO A 156 7.16 15.91 0.68
C PRO A 156 5.79 15.62 0.08
N TYR A 157 4.91 14.98 0.86
CA TYR A 157 3.57 14.57 0.44
C TYR A 157 2.61 14.71 1.61
N ASN A 158 1.32 14.88 1.32
CA ASN A 158 0.27 14.92 2.34
C ASN A 158 -0.88 13.96 2.03
N ARG A 159 -0.85 13.28 0.88
CA ARG A 159 -1.94 12.44 0.40
C ARG A 159 -1.43 11.13 -0.17
N ILE A 160 -2.20 10.08 0.06
CA ILE A 160 -2.04 8.78 -0.59
C ILE A 160 -3.30 8.47 -1.37
N ARG A 161 -3.16 8.24 -2.68
CA ARG A 161 -4.27 7.79 -3.52
C ARG A 161 -4.12 6.31 -3.82
N VAL A 162 -5.15 5.53 -3.49
CA VAL A 162 -5.26 4.13 -3.88
C VAL A 162 -6.29 4.02 -4.99
N THR A 163 -5.94 3.31 -6.06
CA THR A 163 -6.81 3.12 -7.23
C THR A 163 -6.94 1.64 -7.54
N ASN A 164 -8.16 1.20 -7.88
CA ASN A 164 -8.51 -0.13 -8.34
C ASN A 164 -9.08 -0.03 -9.77
N ARG A 165 -8.53 -0.83 -10.70
CA ARG A 165 -8.88 -0.87 -12.13
C ARG A 165 -9.18 -2.31 -12.53
N TYR A 166 -10.02 -2.48 -13.54
CA TYR A 166 -10.30 -3.78 -14.15
C TYR A 166 -10.30 -3.67 -15.69
N LEU A 167 -9.26 -4.20 -16.34
CA LEU A 167 -8.92 -4.07 -17.76
C LEU A 167 -9.31 -5.33 -18.56
N ALA A 168 -10.56 -5.76 -18.56
CA ALA A 168 -10.93 -6.99 -19.28
C ALA A 168 -11.04 -6.76 -20.80
N LEU A 169 -10.25 -7.52 -21.58
CA LEU A 169 -10.28 -7.50 -23.05
C LEU A 169 -11.57 -8.13 -23.63
N LEU A 170 -12.28 -8.96 -22.84
CA LEU A 170 -13.52 -9.64 -23.25
C LEU A 170 -14.55 -9.68 -22.10
N GLY A 171 -15.19 -8.54 -21.85
CA GLY A 171 -16.65 -8.42 -21.69
C GLY A 171 -17.42 -9.39 -20.78
N LEU A 172 -16.89 -9.76 -19.62
CA LEU A 172 -17.74 -10.19 -18.50
C LEU A 172 -17.81 -9.00 -17.55
N ALA A 173 -18.94 -8.30 -17.50
CA ALA A 173 -19.18 -7.12 -16.66
C ALA A 173 -19.14 -7.49 -15.16
N GLN A 174 -17.95 -7.86 -14.69
CA GLN A 174 -17.68 -8.32 -13.34
C GLN A 174 -17.10 -7.16 -12.54
N ASP A 175 -17.62 -7.02 -11.33
CA ASP A 175 -17.04 -6.11 -10.36
C ASP A 175 -15.81 -6.76 -9.72
N ARG A 176 -14.76 -5.97 -9.57
CA ARG A 176 -13.57 -6.31 -8.81
C ARG A 176 -13.41 -5.33 -7.67
N THR A 177 -13.22 -5.85 -6.46
CA THR A 177 -13.09 -5.03 -5.26
C THR A 177 -11.68 -5.02 -4.70
N LEU A 178 -11.26 -3.86 -4.20
CA LEU A 178 -10.10 -3.67 -3.35
C LEU A 178 -10.56 -3.04 -2.04
N GLN A 179 -10.24 -3.68 -0.92
CA GLN A 179 -10.50 -3.15 0.40
C GLN A 179 -9.30 -2.34 0.87
N VAL A 180 -9.54 -1.13 1.33
CA VAL A 180 -8.55 -0.23 1.94
C VAL A 180 -8.98 0.00 3.38
N TYR A 181 -8.18 -0.46 4.34
CA TYR A 181 -8.54 -0.42 5.75
C TYR A 181 -8.18 0.92 6.38
N ASP A 182 -6.92 1.31 6.32
CA ASP A 182 -6.44 2.65 6.67
C ASP A 182 -5.00 2.77 6.15
N ALA A 183 -4.44 3.97 6.23
CA ALA A 183 -3.02 4.21 6.11
C ALA A 183 -2.43 4.76 7.41
N TYR A 184 -1.15 4.58 7.64
CA TYR A 184 -0.46 5.28 8.71
C TYR A 184 1.02 5.47 8.39
N TYR A 185 1.63 6.47 9.00
CA TYR A 185 3.07 6.53 9.18
C TYR A 185 3.42 6.38 10.66
N ILE A 186 4.68 6.08 10.96
CA ILE A 186 5.17 5.97 12.34
C ILE A 186 5.91 7.26 12.68
N SER A 187 5.53 7.88 13.80
CA SER A 187 6.21 9.03 14.40
C SER A 187 6.92 8.64 15.69
N GLY A 188 8.07 9.28 15.99
CA GLY A 188 8.91 9.02 17.17
C GLY A 188 10.35 8.62 16.83
N SER A 189 11.28 8.78 17.78
CA SER A 189 12.71 8.48 17.61
C SER A 189 13.12 7.20 18.34
N SER A 190 13.18 6.06 17.65
CA SER A 190 14.27 5.08 17.82
C SER A 190 14.07 3.83 16.98
N GLY A 191 14.87 3.70 15.92
CA GLY A 191 15.82 2.60 15.69
C GLY A 191 15.32 1.19 15.39
N ASN A 192 14.21 0.74 15.96
CA ASN A 192 13.69 -0.61 15.79
C ASN A 192 12.20 -0.52 15.50
N ASP A 193 11.82 -0.74 14.24
CA ASP A 193 10.45 -0.97 13.77
C ASP A 193 9.87 -2.27 14.36
N CYS A 194 9.85 -2.42 15.69
CA CYS A 194 9.33 -3.60 16.38
C CYS A 194 7.82 -3.82 16.15
N GLY A 195 7.09 -2.84 15.60
CA GLY A 195 5.69 -2.99 15.17
C GLY A 195 5.49 -3.48 13.73
N ILE A 196 6.56 -3.50 12.92
CA ILE A 196 6.59 -4.05 11.55
C ILE A 196 7.63 -5.18 11.45
N ALA A 197 8.30 -5.55 12.55
CA ALA A 197 9.37 -6.55 12.66
C ALA A 197 8.95 -8.01 12.41
N SER A 198 7.96 -8.24 11.57
CA SER A 198 7.73 -9.53 10.90
C SER A 198 7.12 -9.34 9.52
N ALA A 199 7.41 -8.21 8.86
CA ALA A 199 7.07 -8.02 7.46
C ALA A 199 8.15 -8.65 6.57
N THR A 200 7.87 -9.81 5.98
CA THR A 200 8.77 -10.40 4.99
C THR A 200 8.47 -9.83 3.61
N ALA A 201 9.42 -9.10 3.03
CA ALA A 201 9.51 -8.86 1.60
C ALA A 201 10.58 -9.82 1.06
N PHE A 202 10.23 -10.65 0.08
CA PHE A 202 11.20 -11.58 -0.50
C PHE A 202 11.88 -10.91 -1.69
N ASP A 203 13.10 -10.43 -1.47
CA ASP A 203 13.97 -9.94 -2.56
C ASP A 203 14.69 -11.15 -3.15
N GLY A 204 14.08 -11.74 -4.18
CA GLY A 204 14.62 -12.86 -4.94
C GLY A 204 15.80 -12.46 -5.83
N SER A 205 16.90 -11.98 -5.24
CA SER A 205 18.21 -11.94 -5.89
C SER A 205 19.23 -12.57 -4.96
N GLY A 206 19.67 -13.78 -5.27
CA GLY A 206 20.78 -14.39 -4.55
C GLY A 206 22.03 -13.51 -4.63
N LEU A 207 22.74 -13.38 -3.49
CA LEU A 207 24.17 -13.66 -3.32
C LEU A 207 24.75 -12.88 -2.12
N THR A 208 25.28 -13.67 -1.17
CA THR A 208 26.40 -13.40 -0.24
C THR A 208 26.59 -11.98 0.33
N TRP A 209 26.24 -11.82 1.60
CA TRP A 209 26.84 -10.80 2.45
C TRP A 209 28.28 -11.20 2.75
N ILE A 210 29.25 -10.57 2.08
CA ILE A 210 30.61 -10.48 2.63
C ILE A 210 30.62 -9.25 3.54
N SER A 211 30.89 -9.47 4.83
CA SER A 211 31.22 -8.39 5.75
C SER A 211 32.69 -8.01 5.53
N SER A 212 32.96 -6.77 5.14
CA SER A 212 34.25 -6.10 5.33
C SER A 212 33.99 -4.58 5.23
N MET A 213 34.48 -3.70 6.10
CA MET A 213 35.49 -3.74 7.16
C MET A 213 35.03 -2.86 8.33
#